data_AF-A0A2M9NYJ4-F1
#
_entry.id   AF-A0A2M9NYJ4-F1
#
_cell.length_a   1.000
_cell.length_b   1.000
_cell.length_c   1.000
_cell.angle_alpha   90.00
_cell.angle_beta   90.00
_cell.angle_gamma   90.00
#
_symmetry.space_group_name_H-M   'P 1'
#
loop_
_entity.id
_entity.type
_entity.pdbx_description
1 polymer ?
#
loop_
_entity_poly.entity_id
_entity_poly.type
_entity_poly.pdbx_seq_one_letter_code
_entity_poly.pdbx_strand_id
1 'polypeptide(L)'
;MFSKKNENLDDPFQKWYCIGIMTDHGLEDEEYDVLSKRICDSLQNVKVISDLIRVEWDRDKLQSLNERFQHPAYSDPCFIINEFIAEDIKQERKLLQKNHKWKRLFGFLSPVEYMEAETKAAHDFDKALLYTDDVDQVIEYILANS
;
A
#
# COMPACT_ATOMS: atom_id res chain seq x y z
N MET A 1 24.60 -29.59 -5.55
CA MET A 1 23.50 -29.69 -4.55
C MET A 1 23.32 -28.28 -3.99
N PHE A 2 22.40 -27.51 -4.56
CA PHE A 2 22.17 -26.12 -4.14
C PHE A 2 21.04 -26.11 -3.12
N SER A 3 21.39 -26.06 -1.84
CA SER A 3 20.42 -25.78 -0.78
C SER A 3 19.91 -24.35 -0.98
N LYS A 4 18.68 -24.21 -1.48
CA LYS A 4 17.90 -22.99 -1.30
C LYS A 4 17.73 -22.80 0.20
N LYS A 5 18.37 -21.77 0.77
CA LYS A 5 17.98 -21.25 2.07
C LYS A 5 16.50 -20.87 1.96
N ASN A 6 15.64 -21.57 2.69
CA ASN A 6 14.30 -21.07 2.97
C ASN A 6 14.49 -19.87 3.90
N GLU A 7 14.29 -18.66 3.38
CA GLU A 7 14.35 -17.41 4.16
C GLU A 7 13.08 -17.14 5.00
N ASN A 8 12.10 -18.05 5.03
CA ASN A 8 10.86 -17.88 5.80
C ASN A 8 10.71 -18.97 6.86
N LEU A 9 11.56 -18.97 7.90
CA LEU A 9 11.36 -19.83 9.06
C LEU A 9 11.06 -19.07 10.37
N ASP A 10 11.01 -17.75 10.34
CA ASP A 10 10.75 -16.92 11.53
C ASP A 10 9.81 -15.74 11.22
N ASP A 11 8.73 -15.97 10.46
CA ASP A 11 7.69 -14.96 10.32
C ASP A 11 6.59 -15.20 11.36
N PRO A 12 6.49 -14.38 12.42
CA PRO A 12 5.48 -14.57 13.45
C PRO A 12 4.05 -14.32 12.93
N PHE A 13 3.90 -13.73 11.74
CA PHE A 13 2.61 -13.39 11.15
C PHE A 13 2.32 -14.22 9.92
N GLN A 14 1.07 -14.70 9.79
CA GLN A 14 0.62 -15.38 8.57
C GLN A 14 0.39 -14.39 7.42
N LYS A 15 0.11 -13.13 7.74
CA LYS A 15 -0.19 -12.05 6.80
C LYS A 15 0.52 -10.78 7.19
N TRP A 16 0.97 -10.07 6.15
CA TRP A 16 1.50 -8.73 6.25
C TRP A 16 0.57 -7.77 5.54
N TYR A 17 0.54 -6.53 6.01
CA TYR A 17 -0.38 -5.51 5.50
C TYR A 17 0.34 -4.28 4.97
N CYS A 18 -0.33 -3.63 4.03
CA CYS A 18 -0.09 -2.28 3.57
C CYS A 18 -1.26 -1.40 4.02
N ILE A 19 -0.95 -0.18 4.46
CA ILE A 19 -1.96 0.80 4.83
C ILE A 19 -1.74 2.06 3.99
N GLY A 20 -2.72 2.41 3.16
CA GLY A 20 -2.78 3.68 2.47
C GLY A 20 -3.54 4.68 3.32
N ILE A 21 -2.94 5.82 3.62
CA ILE A 21 -3.63 6.97 4.20
C ILE A 21 -3.89 7.94 3.06
N MET A 22 -5.16 8.10 2.70
CA MET A 22 -5.58 8.80 1.50
C MET A 22 -6.24 10.13 1.86
N THR A 23 -5.71 11.21 1.30
CA THR A 23 -6.25 12.57 1.41
C THR A 23 -6.41 13.21 0.03
N ASP A 24 -7.08 14.36 -0.06
CA ASP A 24 -7.22 15.04 -1.35
C ASP A 24 -5.89 15.68 -1.84
N HIS A 25 -4.99 16.03 -0.92
CA HIS A 25 -3.82 16.89 -1.18
C HIS A 25 -2.48 16.37 -0.65
N GLY A 26 -2.45 15.15 -0.10
CA GLY A 26 -1.32 14.64 0.70
C GLY A 26 -1.44 15.08 2.16
N LEU A 27 -0.63 14.45 3.01
CA LEU A 27 -0.52 14.80 4.43
C LEU A 27 0.63 15.79 4.65
N GLU A 28 0.48 16.66 5.64
CA GLU A 28 1.66 17.34 6.19
C GLU A 28 2.55 16.32 6.91
N ASP A 29 3.87 16.57 6.96
CA ASP A 29 4.84 15.63 7.54
C ASP A 29 4.47 15.29 9.00
N GLU A 30 4.04 16.28 9.79
CA GLU A 30 3.61 16.06 11.17
C GLU A 30 2.34 15.20 11.29
N GLU A 31 1.39 15.36 10.37
CA GLU A 31 0.15 14.56 10.36
C GLU A 31 0.44 13.11 10.01
N TYR A 32 1.28 12.89 8.98
CA TYR A 32 1.75 11.57 8.59
C TYR A 32 2.50 10.89 9.74
N ASP A 33 3.40 11.59 10.42
CA ASP A 33 4.17 11.06 11.55
C ASP A 33 3.26 10.65 12.71
N VAL A 34 2.25 11.45 13.04
CA VAL A 34 1.30 11.12 14.12
C VAL A 34 0.49 9.87 13.80
N LEU A 35 -0.06 9.78 12.58
CA LEU A 35 -0.89 8.65 12.18
C LEU A 35 -0.06 7.36 12.03
N SER A 36 1.08 7.45 11.33
CA SER A 36 1.96 6.31 11.12
C SER A 36 2.54 5.79 12.43
N LYS A 37 2.89 6.67 13.37
CA LYS A 37 3.35 6.29 14.71
C LYS A 37 2.26 5.55 15.48
N ARG A 38 1.02 6.05 15.48
CA ARG A 38 -0.11 5.38 16.17
C ARG A 38 -0.31 3.95 15.66
N ILE A 39 -0.23 3.77 14.35
CA ILE A 39 -0.35 2.46 13.71
C ILE A 39 0.84 1.56 14.09
N CYS A 40 2.08 2.04 13.96
CA CYS A 40 3.29 1.27 14.26
C CYS A 40 3.41 0.90 15.75
N ASP A 41 2.97 1.76 16.66
CA ASP A 41 2.96 1.48 18.10
C ASP A 41 1.94 0.37 18.45
N SER A 42 0.94 0.16 17.59
CA SER A 42 -0.15 -0.80 17.82
C SER A 42 0.03 -2.12 17.05
N LEU A 43 0.71 -2.10 15.90
CA LEU A 43 0.78 -3.21 14.95
C LEU A 43 2.23 -3.53 14.57
N GLN A 44 2.56 -4.82 14.56
CA GLN A 44 3.90 -5.30 14.16
C GLN A 44 3.95 -5.91 12.75
N ASN A 45 2.79 -6.20 12.15
CA ASN A 45 2.65 -6.88 10.86
C ASN A 45 2.25 -5.96 9.71
N VAL A 46 2.62 -4.70 9.80
CA VAL A 46 2.49 -3.71 8.72
C VAL A 46 3.85 -3.53 8.05
N LYS A 47 3.94 -3.74 6.74
CA LYS A 47 5.19 -3.53 5.97
C LYS A 47 5.36 -2.10 5.49
N VAL A 48 4.26 -1.49 5.06
CA VAL A 48 4.27 -0.18 4.41
C VAL A 48 3.06 0.61 4.87
N ILE A 49 3.30 1.85 5.26
CA ILE A 49 2.30 2.91 5.36
C ILE A 49 2.64 3.92 4.26
N SER A 50 1.65 4.37 3.50
CA SER A 50 1.87 5.33 2.41
C SER A 50 0.88 6.47 2.48
N ASP A 51 1.37 7.69 2.29
CA ASP A 51 0.53 8.83 1.94
C ASP A 51 0.07 8.70 0.49
N LEU A 52 -1.24 8.72 0.27
CA LEU A 52 -1.88 8.57 -1.02
C LEU A 52 -2.66 9.84 -1.35
N ILE A 53 -2.36 10.45 -2.50
CA ILE A 53 -3.02 11.69 -2.92
C ILE A 53 -4.16 11.37 -3.89
N ARG A 54 -5.42 11.55 -3.48
CA ARG A 54 -6.61 11.11 -4.22
C ARG A 54 -6.65 11.59 -5.66
N VAL A 55 -6.20 12.83 -5.92
CA VAL A 55 -6.20 13.41 -7.27
C VAL A 55 -5.19 12.76 -8.23
N GLU A 56 -4.22 12.00 -7.73
CA GLU A 56 -3.22 11.29 -8.52
C GLU A 56 -3.66 9.87 -8.92
N TRP A 57 -4.77 9.40 -8.36
CA TRP A 57 -5.29 8.06 -8.59
C TRP A 57 -6.38 8.01 -9.67
N ASP A 58 -6.54 6.82 -10.25
CA ASP A 58 -7.54 6.56 -11.28
C ASP A 58 -8.96 6.69 -10.69
N ARG A 59 -9.77 7.56 -11.31
CA ARG A 59 -11.14 7.87 -10.85
C ARG A 59 -12.06 6.66 -10.90
N ASP A 60 -11.94 5.81 -11.91
CA ASP A 60 -12.79 4.64 -12.08
C ASP A 60 -12.45 3.60 -10.99
N LYS A 61 -11.17 3.48 -10.63
CA LYS A 61 -10.74 2.65 -9.49
C LYS A 61 -11.22 3.19 -8.15
N LEU A 62 -11.15 4.51 -7.92
CA LEU A 62 -11.66 5.13 -6.70
C LEU A 62 -13.18 4.96 -6.58
N GLN A 63 -13.91 5.14 -7.68
CA GLN A 63 -15.36 4.88 -7.72
C GLN A 63 -15.67 3.42 -7.38
N SER A 64 -14.95 2.48 -7.97
CA SER A 64 -15.11 1.04 -7.71
C SER A 64 -14.85 0.69 -6.23
N LEU A 65 -13.83 1.32 -5.62
CA LEU A 65 -13.54 1.16 -4.19
C LEU A 65 -14.71 1.65 -3.31
N ASN A 66 -15.22 2.85 -3.60
CA ASN A 66 -16.33 3.45 -2.89
C ASN A 66 -17.61 2.62 -3.00
N GLU A 67 -17.94 2.15 -4.20
CA GLU A 67 -19.09 1.29 -4.46
C GLU A 67 -18.98 -0.04 -3.72
N ARG A 68 -17.78 -0.65 -3.66
CA ARG A 68 -17.57 -1.93 -2.98
C ARG A 68 -17.80 -1.85 -1.47
N PHE A 69 -17.33 -0.78 -0.84
CA PHE A 69 -17.39 -0.65 0.62
C PHE A 69 -18.55 0.20 1.13
N GLN A 70 -19.34 0.81 0.23
CA GLN A 70 -20.46 1.71 0.58
C GLN A 70 -20.05 2.81 1.57
N HIS A 71 -18.78 3.21 1.53
CA HIS A 71 -18.21 4.20 2.44
C HIS A 71 -18.38 5.61 1.85
N PRO A 72 -18.45 6.68 2.67
CA PRO A 72 -18.50 8.04 2.14
C PRO A 72 -17.31 8.25 1.23
N ALA A 73 -17.60 8.55 -0.04
CA ALA A 73 -16.61 8.53 -1.12
C ALA A 73 -15.42 9.50 -0.96
N TYR A 74 -15.41 10.33 0.10
CA TYR A 74 -14.56 11.49 0.22
C TYR A 74 -14.15 11.89 1.65
N SER A 75 -14.17 10.98 2.63
CA SER A 75 -13.58 11.28 3.95
C SER A 75 -12.09 11.63 3.80
N ASP A 76 -11.60 12.56 4.61
CA ASP A 76 -10.23 13.06 4.53
C ASP A 76 -9.65 13.27 5.95
N PRO A 77 -8.71 12.44 6.41
CA PRO A 77 -8.13 11.28 5.73
C PRO A 77 -9.09 10.07 5.69
N CYS A 78 -8.81 9.14 4.78
CA CYS A 78 -9.39 7.80 4.77
C CYS A 78 -8.30 6.73 4.63
N PHE A 79 -8.54 5.55 5.19
CA PHE A 79 -7.58 4.46 5.31
C PHE A 79 -8.00 3.28 4.44
N ILE A 80 -7.03 2.72 3.71
CA ILE A 80 -7.21 1.58 2.83
C ILE A 80 -6.23 0.50 3.28
N ILE A 81 -6.72 -0.72 3.53
CA ILE A 81 -5.87 -1.85 3.90
C ILE A 81 -5.76 -2.81 2.72
N ASN A 82 -4.54 -3.23 2.42
CA ASN A 82 -4.24 -4.29 1.47
C ASN A 82 -3.35 -5.35 2.13
N GLU A 83 -3.41 -6.59 1.65
CA GLU A 83 -2.38 -7.59 1.98
C GLU A 83 -1.09 -7.23 1.22
N PHE A 84 0.04 -7.25 1.93
CA PHE A 84 1.35 -7.06 1.32
C PHE A 84 1.77 -8.36 0.60
N ILE A 85 1.76 -8.32 -0.73
CA ILE A 85 2.19 -9.43 -1.58
C ILE A 85 3.47 -9.01 -2.31
N ALA A 86 4.63 -9.47 -1.83
CA ALA A 86 5.93 -9.12 -2.40
C ALA A 86 6.05 -9.48 -3.90
N GLU A 87 5.37 -10.54 -4.33
CA GLU A 87 5.32 -10.99 -5.71
C GLU A 87 4.64 -9.98 -6.63
N ASP A 88 3.60 -9.28 -6.16
CA ASP A 88 2.88 -8.28 -6.95
C ASP A 88 3.78 -7.07 -7.21
N ILE A 89 4.50 -6.59 -6.18
CA ILE A 89 5.49 -5.51 -6.28
C ILE A 89 6.62 -5.89 -7.25
N LYS A 90 7.14 -7.11 -7.14
CA LYS A 90 8.19 -7.62 -8.06
C LYS A 90 7.69 -7.70 -9.50
N GLN A 91 6.43 -8.06 -9.72
CA GLN A 91 5.84 -8.12 -11.05
C GLN A 91 5.67 -6.73 -11.64
N GLU A 92 5.14 -5.77 -10.87
CA GLU A 92 4.95 -4.40 -11.33
C GLU A 92 6.30 -3.75 -11.68
N ARG A 93 7.33 -3.96 -10.86
CA ARG A 93 8.69 -3.54 -11.16
C ARG A 93 9.22 -4.09 -12.48
N LYS A 94 8.95 -5.36 -12.78
CA LYS A 94 9.33 -5.98 -14.06
C LYS A 94 8.53 -5.41 -15.23
N LEU A 95 7.25 -5.12 -15.04
CA LEU A 95 6.40 -4.49 -16.05
C LEU A 95 6.87 -3.08 -16.39
N LEU A 96 7.16 -2.24 -15.38
CA LEU A 96 7.74 -0.92 -15.56
C LEU A 96 9.03 -0.99 -16.41
N GLN A 97 9.95 -1.87 -16.03
CA GLN A 97 11.20 -2.09 -16.77
C GLN A 97 10.97 -2.57 -18.21
N LYS A 98 9.96 -3.40 -18.44
CA LYS A 98 9.61 -3.94 -19.76
C LYS A 98 8.92 -2.88 -20.64
N ASN A 99 8.17 -1.96 -20.05
CA ASN A 99 7.49 -0.89 -20.76
C ASN A 99 8.46 0.26 -21.08
N HIS A 100 9.47 0.46 -20.24
CA HIS A 100 10.47 1.51 -20.37
C HIS A 100 11.87 0.97 -20.71
N LYS A 101 11.98 -0.03 -21.61
CA LYS A 101 13.26 -0.70 -21.94
C LYS A 101 14.39 0.27 -22.30
N TRP A 102 14.08 1.30 -23.08
CA TRP A 102 15.06 2.31 -23.50
C TRP A 102 15.49 3.18 -22.32
N LYS A 103 14.56 3.71 -21.52
CA LYS A 103 14.90 4.45 -20.30
C LYS A 103 15.77 3.60 -19.37
N ARG A 104 15.39 2.33 -19.17
CA ARG A 104 16.20 1.38 -18.38
C ARG A 104 17.59 1.19 -18.96
N LEU A 105 17.71 0.96 -20.26
CA LEU A 105 18.99 0.70 -20.94
C LEU A 105 19.95 1.89 -20.80
N PHE A 106 19.43 3.11 -20.84
CA PHE A 106 20.19 4.35 -20.69
C PHE A 106 20.24 4.88 -19.25
N GLY A 107 19.72 4.13 -18.26
CA GLY A 107 19.75 4.55 -16.85
C GLY A 107 18.83 5.72 -16.49
N PHE A 108 17.85 6.04 -17.33
CA PHE A 108 16.88 7.13 -17.14
C PHE A 108 15.60 6.74 -16.41
N LEU A 109 15.48 5.50 -15.94
CA LEU A 109 14.34 5.10 -15.11
C LEU A 109 14.64 5.49 -13.66
N SER A 110 13.95 6.51 -13.17
CA SER A 110 14.22 7.16 -11.89
C SER A 110 13.75 6.32 -10.69
N PRO A 111 14.33 6.53 -9.50
CA PRO A 111 13.82 5.92 -8.26
C PRO A 111 12.35 6.27 -7.99
N VAL A 112 11.91 7.49 -8.33
CA VAL A 112 10.53 7.93 -8.15
C VAL A 112 9.57 7.09 -8.99
N GLU A 113 9.90 6.83 -10.27
CA GLU A 113 9.09 5.96 -11.13
C GLU A 113 8.97 4.53 -10.57
N TYR A 114 10.00 4.01 -9.89
CA TYR A 114 9.90 2.74 -9.18
C TYR A 114 8.99 2.85 -7.95
N MET A 115 9.17 3.86 -7.12
CA MET A 115 8.36 4.06 -5.92
C MET A 115 6.87 4.19 -6.25
N GLU A 116 6.51 5.00 -7.25
CA GLU A 116 5.11 5.12 -7.70
C GLU A 116 4.51 3.79 -8.15
N ALA A 117 5.26 3.00 -8.92
CA ALA A 117 4.83 1.69 -9.38
C ALA A 117 4.67 0.70 -8.22
N GLU A 118 5.62 0.69 -7.29
CA GLU A 118 5.59 -0.18 -6.11
C GLU A 118 4.45 0.22 -5.15
N THR A 119 4.20 1.51 -4.93
CA THR A 119 3.05 2.02 -4.16
C THR A 119 1.72 1.63 -4.80
N LYS A 120 1.59 1.75 -6.13
CA LYS A 120 0.38 1.32 -6.85
C LYS A 120 0.13 -0.19 -6.76
N ALA A 121 1.19 -1.00 -6.78
CA ALA A 121 1.08 -2.44 -6.60
C ALA A 121 0.73 -2.83 -5.15
N ALA A 122 1.28 -2.11 -4.16
CA ALA A 122 0.99 -2.33 -2.75
C ALA A 122 -0.46 -1.97 -2.37
N HIS A 123 -0.99 -0.90 -2.98
CA HIS A 123 -2.33 -0.38 -2.71
C HIS A 123 -3.27 -0.61 -3.89
N ASP A 124 -3.36 -1.85 -4.37
CA ASP A 124 -4.30 -2.23 -5.41
C ASP A 124 -5.74 -2.17 -4.87
N PHE A 125 -6.49 -1.13 -5.23
CA PHE A 125 -7.86 -0.93 -4.72
C PHE A 125 -8.78 -2.09 -5.06
N ASP A 126 -8.54 -2.83 -6.14
CA ASP A 126 -9.34 -4.00 -6.51
C ASP A 126 -9.16 -5.15 -5.50
N LYS A 127 -8.08 -5.12 -4.70
CA LYS A 127 -7.75 -6.10 -3.65
C LYS A 127 -7.87 -5.55 -2.24
N ALA A 128 -8.33 -4.31 -2.05
CA ALA A 128 -8.44 -3.75 -0.71
C ALA A 128 -9.38 -4.58 0.19
N LEU A 129 -8.97 -4.72 1.44
CA LEU A 129 -9.58 -5.57 2.46
C LEU A 129 -10.47 -4.76 3.42
N LEU A 130 -10.09 -3.51 3.67
CA LEU A 130 -10.84 -2.55 4.47
C LEU A 130 -10.73 -1.17 3.83
N TYR A 131 -11.80 -0.40 3.94
CA TYR A 131 -11.84 1.02 3.61
C TYR A 131 -12.66 1.76 4.68
N THR A 132 -12.04 2.69 5.41
CA THR A 132 -12.64 3.36 6.57
C THR A 132 -12.00 4.72 6.81
N ASP A 133 -12.67 5.65 7.49
CA ASP A 133 -12.12 6.92 7.97
C ASP A 133 -11.64 6.87 9.43
N ASP A 134 -11.69 5.67 10.02
CA ASP A 134 -11.36 5.43 11.42
C ASP A 134 -10.11 4.56 11.57
N VAL A 135 -9.04 5.14 12.12
CA VAL A 135 -7.78 4.43 12.37
C VAL A 135 -7.92 3.34 13.43
N ASP A 136 -8.87 3.43 14.35
CA ASP A 136 -9.09 2.36 15.34
C ASP A 136 -9.66 1.11 14.66
N GLN A 137 -10.57 1.27 13.69
CA GLN A 137 -11.04 0.16 12.86
C GLN A 137 -9.93 -0.49 12.03
N VAL A 138 -8.94 0.29 11.59
CA VAL A 138 -7.76 -0.25 10.90
C VAL A 138 -6.97 -1.18 11.83
N ILE A 139 -6.70 -0.72 13.05
CA ILE A 139 -5.96 -1.48 14.06
C ILE A 139 -6.74 -2.74 14.46
N GLU A 140 -8.04 -2.61 14.74
CA GLU A 140 -8.91 -3.72 15.10
C GLU A 140 -8.99 -4.77 13.99
N TYR A 141 -9.13 -4.35 12.73
CA TYR A 141 -9.16 -5.25 11.58
C TYR A 141 -7.89 -6.09 11.50
N ILE A 142 -6.72 -5.44 11.57
CA ILE A 142 -5.45 -6.15 11.46
C ILE A 142 -5.29 -7.09 12.64
N LEU A 143 -5.49 -6.65 13.88
CA LEU A 143 -5.40 -7.51 15.08
C LEU A 143 -6.33 -8.73 15.01
N ALA A 144 -7.54 -8.59 14.47
CA ALA A 144 -8.48 -9.69 14.33
C ALA A 144 -8.11 -10.69 13.21
N ASN A 145 -7.21 -10.32 12.29
CA ASN A 145 -6.83 -11.10 11.11
C ASN A 145 -5.33 -11.45 11.03
N SER A 146 -4.57 -11.19 12.10
CA SER A 146 -3.11 -11.42 12.22
C SER A 146 -2.76 -12.80 12.75
#